data_AF-A0A925HAD3-F1
#
_entry.id   AF-A0A925HAD3-F1
#
_cell.length_a   1.000
_cell.length_b   1.000
_cell.length_c   1.000
_cell.angle_alpha   90.00
_cell.angle_beta   90.00
_cell.angle_gamma   90.00
#
_symmetry.space_group_name_H-M   'P 1'
#
loop_
_entity.id
_entity.type
_entity.pdbx_description
1 polymer ?
#
loop_
_entity_poly.entity_id
_entity_poly.type
_entity_poly.pdbx_seq_one_letter_code
_entity_poly.pdbx_strand_id
1 'polypeptide(L)'
;MKQVSLALSFILFTQVCVLAQPKYELRAAWIATVDNIDWPSKGNYNTESQKQEYIKMLDMHHRNGMNAVVVQVRPCTDAFYPSPFEPWSEWLTGKQGKPPYPYYDPMQFMIEEAHKRGMEFHAWCNPYRAEFNIGKSS
;
A
#
# COMPACT_ATOMS: atom_id res chain seq x y z
N MET A 1 -16.01 -3.18 -53.04
CA MET A 1 -16.87 -3.58 -51.90
C MET A 1 -16.11 -4.31 -50.79
N LYS A 2 -15.32 -5.37 -51.07
CA LYS A 2 -14.59 -6.12 -50.02
C LYS A 2 -13.56 -5.29 -49.22
N GLN A 3 -12.84 -4.35 -49.84
CA GLN A 3 -11.86 -3.51 -49.12
C GLN A 3 -12.50 -2.44 -48.21
N VAL A 4 -13.70 -1.96 -48.55
CA VAL A 4 -14.45 -0.99 -47.72
C VAL A 4 -15.03 -1.68 -46.48
N SER A 5 -15.52 -2.92 -46.62
CA SER A 5 -15.99 -3.73 -45.47
C SER A 5 -14.86 -4.10 -44.50
N LEU A 6 -13.63 -4.32 -45.00
CA LEU A 6 -12.47 -4.61 -44.14
C LEU A 6 -12.01 -3.38 -43.34
N ALA A 7 -12.02 -2.19 -43.98
CA ALA A 7 -11.71 -0.93 -43.32
C ALA A 7 -12.74 -0.53 -42.26
N LEU A 8 -14.04 -0.74 -42.52
CA LEU A 8 -15.10 -0.51 -41.52
C LEU A 8 -14.97 -1.45 -40.32
N SER A 9 -14.63 -2.71 -40.55
CA SER A 9 -14.43 -3.70 -39.48
C SER A 9 -13.23 -3.34 -38.59
N PHE A 10 -12.17 -2.81 -39.18
CA PHE A 10 -10.98 -2.35 -38.44
C PHE A 10 -11.27 -1.11 -37.59
N ILE A 11 -12.02 -0.14 -38.13
CA ILE A 11 -12.43 1.07 -37.41
C ILE A 11 -13.35 0.72 -36.22
N LEU A 12 -14.32 -0.19 -36.41
CA LEU A 12 -15.20 -0.65 -35.33
C LEU A 12 -14.40 -1.35 -34.21
N PHE A 13 -13.39 -2.16 -34.55
CA PHE A 13 -12.58 -2.87 -33.57
C PHE A 13 -11.70 -1.93 -32.73
N THR A 14 -11.13 -0.89 -33.35
CA THR A 14 -10.33 0.12 -32.62
C THR A 14 -11.15 0.95 -31.63
N GLN A 15 -12.41 1.26 -31.93
CA GLN A 15 -13.27 2.02 -31.01
C GLN A 15 -13.67 1.22 -29.76
N VAL A 16 -13.88 -0.09 -29.88
CA VAL A 16 -14.23 -0.96 -28.74
C VAL A 16 -13.08 -1.04 -27.73
N CYS A 17 -11.82 -1.10 -28.20
CA CYS A 17 -10.65 -1.17 -27.31
C CYS A 17 -10.43 0.11 -26.49
N VAL A 18 -10.72 1.29 -27.05
CA VAL A 18 -10.58 2.58 -26.35
C VAL A 18 -11.61 2.72 -25.22
N LEU A 19 -12.83 2.21 -25.41
CA LEU A 19 -13.88 2.23 -24.39
C LEU A 19 -13.66 1.21 -23.25
N ALA A 20 -12.79 0.21 -23.42
CA ALA A 20 -12.38 -0.72 -22.36
C ALA A 20 -11.29 -0.15 -21.42
N GLN A 21 -10.67 0.96 -21.83
CA GLN A 21 -9.95 1.94 -21.03
C GLN A 21 -10.53 2.30 -19.65
N PRO A 22 -9.98 1.95 -18.46
CA PRO A 22 -10.34 2.72 -17.27
C PRO A 22 -10.09 4.21 -17.52
N LYS A 23 -11.05 5.05 -17.13
CA LYS A 23 -11.03 6.50 -17.39
C LYS A 23 -9.76 7.19 -16.83
N TYR A 24 -9.17 6.60 -15.79
CA TYR A 24 -7.94 7.05 -15.18
C TYR A 24 -6.95 5.88 -15.09
N GLU A 25 -5.69 6.15 -15.42
CA GLU A 25 -4.59 5.21 -15.25
C GLU A 25 -4.25 5.06 -13.75
N LEU A 26 -4.13 3.82 -13.26
CA LEU A 26 -3.61 3.55 -11.92
C LEU A 26 -2.08 3.58 -11.95
N ARG A 27 -1.48 4.44 -11.12
CA ARG A 27 -0.02 4.56 -10.95
C ARG A 27 0.29 4.42 -9.48
N ALA A 28 0.46 3.16 -9.06
CA ALA A 28 0.60 2.81 -7.65
C ALA A 28 2.02 2.35 -7.31
N ALA A 29 2.43 2.64 -6.08
CA ALA A 29 3.60 2.02 -5.45
C ALA A 29 3.14 1.05 -4.35
N TRP A 30 3.74 -0.14 -4.30
CA TRP A 30 3.62 -1.02 -3.14
C TRP A 30 4.54 -0.53 -2.01
N ILE A 31 4.04 -0.59 -0.77
CA ILE A 31 4.80 -0.32 0.44
C ILE A 31 4.69 -1.56 1.33
N ALA A 32 5.71 -2.41 1.29
CA ALA A 32 5.82 -3.61 2.09
C ALA A 32 6.32 -3.28 3.50
N THR A 33 5.65 -3.83 4.50
CA THR A 33 5.94 -3.61 5.91
C THR A 33 6.55 -4.83 6.59
N VAL A 34 6.34 -6.03 6.03
CA VAL A 34 7.01 -7.25 6.46
C VAL A 34 8.53 -7.09 6.38
N ASP A 35 9.23 -7.53 7.42
CA ASP A 35 10.70 -7.38 7.57
C ASP A 35 11.21 -5.95 7.34
N ASN A 36 10.35 -4.94 7.50
CA ASN A 36 10.69 -3.55 7.30
C ASN A 36 11.29 -3.27 5.90
N ILE A 37 10.82 -3.96 4.85
CA ILE A 37 11.37 -3.84 3.49
C ILE A 37 11.34 -2.40 2.98
N ASP A 38 10.16 -1.77 3.01
CA ASP A 38 10.00 -0.38 2.57
C ASP A 38 9.79 0.55 3.77
N TRP A 39 8.86 0.19 4.67
CA TRP A 39 8.51 1.04 5.81
C TRP A 39 7.95 0.26 7.01
N PRO A 40 8.20 0.71 8.26
CA PRO A 40 9.20 1.70 8.64
C PRO A 40 10.60 1.11 8.50
N SER A 41 11.65 1.94 8.55
CA SER A 41 13.04 1.45 8.49
C SER A 41 13.32 0.44 9.61
N LYS A 42 14.10 -0.60 9.32
CA LYS A 42 14.42 -1.66 10.29
C LYS A 42 15.03 -1.09 11.57
N GLY A 43 14.45 -1.42 12.72
CA GLY A 43 14.87 -0.92 14.03
C GLY A 43 14.36 0.49 14.37
N ASN A 44 13.65 1.17 13.47
CA ASN A 44 12.98 2.42 13.79
C ASN A 44 11.64 2.14 14.50
N TYR A 45 11.64 2.26 15.82
CA TYR A 45 10.45 2.12 16.67
C TYR A 45 9.93 3.45 17.22
N ASN A 46 10.50 4.57 16.76
CA ASN A 46 10.09 5.90 17.20
C ASN A 46 8.93 6.40 16.32
N THR A 47 7.76 6.63 16.92
CA THR A 47 6.56 7.10 16.22
C THR A 47 6.80 8.30 15.32
N GLU A 48 7.52 9.32 15.79
CA GLU A 48 7.72 10.53 14.99
C GLU A 48 8.63 10.25 13.79
N SER A 49 9.71 9.49 14.00
CA SER A 49 10.59 9.07 12.91
C SER A 49 9.84 8.23 11.86
N GLN A 50 8.99 7.30 12.29
CA GLN A 50 8.15 6.49 11.39
C GLN A 50 7.23 7.37 10.54
N LYS A 51 6.55 8.36 11.16
CA LYS A 51 5.70 9.33 10.44
C LYS A 51 6.49 10.13 9.41
N GLN A 52 7.65 10.65 9.79
CA GLN A 52 8.50 11.44 8.90
C GLN A 52 9.04 10.60 7.73
N GLU A 53 9.40 9.34 7.96
CA GLU A 53 9.80 8.42 6.88
C GLU A 53 8.67 8.18 5.89
N TYR A 54 7.45 7.94 6.37
CA TYR A 54 6.28 7.72 5.51
C TYR A 54 5.96 8.98 4.69
N ILE A 55 5.99 10.16 5.31
CA ILE A 55 5.78 11.45 4.63
C ILE A 55 6.80 11.65 3.51
N LYS A 56 8.09 11.44 3.78
CA LYS A 56 9.17 11.58 2.78
C LYS A 56 8.99 10.60 1.62
N MET A 57 8.58 9.37 1.93
CA MET A 57 8.28 8.35 0.92
C MET A 57 7.10 8.76 0.04
N LEU A 58 6.00 9.22 0.64
CA LEU A 58 4.84 9.73 -0.11
C LEU A 58 5.20 10.94 -0.97
N ASP A 59 5.97 11.90 -0.46
CA ASP A 59 6.44 13.06 -1.22
C ASP A 59 7.28 12.64 -2.42
N MET A 60 8.09 11.58 -2.28
CA MET A 60 8.87 11.03 -3.37
C MET A 60 7.99 10.35 -4.43
N HIS A 61 7.03 9.51 -4.02
CA HIS A 61 6.09 8.88 -4.96
C HIS A 61 5.20 9.90 -5.67
N HIS A 62 4.70 10.90 -4.95
CA HIS A 62 3.90 11.99 -5.52
C HIS A 62 4.70 12.79 -6.57
N ARG A 63 5.95 13.17 -6.26
CA ARG A 63 6.84 13.84 -7.24
C ARG A 63 7.12 12.98 -8.48
N ASN A 64 7.14 11.66 -8.33
CA ASN A 64 7.31 10.71 -9.44
C ASN A 64 6.00 10.43 -10.20
N GLY A 65 4.90 11.12 -9.86
CA GLY A 65 3.62 11.02 -10.57
C GLY A 65 2.71 9.88 -10.12
N MET A 66 3.03 9.17 -9.04
CA MET A 66 2.13 8.15 -8.50
C MET A 66 0.84 8.79 -7.98
N ASN A 67 -0.29 8.13 -8.18
CA ASN A 67 -1.61 8.57 -7.73
C ASN A 67 -2.25 7.62 -6.71
N ALA A 68 -1.54 6.55 -6.33
CA ALA A 68 -2.01 5.62 -5.31
C ALA A 68 -0.83 4.98 -4.56
N VAL A 69 -1.09 4.51 -3.35
CA VAL A 69 -0.20 3.61 -2.60
C VAL A 69 -0.96 2.36 -2.17
N VAL A 70 -0.29 1.21 -2.25
CA VAL A 70 -0.79 -0.09 -1.81
C VAL A 70 0.05 -0.52 -0.60
N VAL A 71 -0.48 -0.31 0.59
CA VAL A 71 0.29 -0.42 1.84
C VAL A 71 -0.05 -1.71 2.56
N GLN A 72 0.97 -2.47 2.95
CA GLN A 72 0.81 -3.72 3.68
C GLN A 72 0.39 -3.48 5.13
N VAL A 73 -0.90 -3.52 5.41
CA VAL A 73 -1.44 -3.28 6.76
C VAL A 73 -1.56 -4.54 7.61
N ARG A 74 -1.50 -5.72 6.97
CA ARG A 74 -1.58 -7.05 7.62
C ARG A 74 -0.55 -8.02 7.03
N PRO A 75 0.74 -7.95 7.41
CA PRO A 75 1.78 -8.81 6.82
C PRO A 75 1.77 -10.26 7.29
N CYS A 76 1.59 -10.52 8.59
CA CYS A 76 1.78 -11.83 9.22
C CYS A 76 0.81 -12.10 10.39
N THR A 77 -0.50 -11.98 10.16
CA THR A 77 -1.51 -12.18 11.23
C THR A 77 -1.27 -11.23 12.40
N ASP A 78 -1.09 -9.99 12.00
CA ASP A 78 -0.82 -8.83 12.82
C ASP A 78 -1.30 -7.58 12.07
N ALA A 79 -1.42 -6.46 12.78
CA ALA A 79 -2.07 -5.26 12.28
C ALA A 79 -1.21 -3.99 12.45
N PHE A 80 -1.27 -3.12 11.44
CA PHE A 80 -0.76 -1.75 11.46
C PHE A 80 -1.86 -0.72 11.83
N TYR A 81 -2.88 -1.18 12.55
CA TYR A 81 -4.03 -0.40 13.00
C TYR A 81 -4.57 -0.99 14.31
N PRO A 82 -5.33 -0.23 15.12
CA PRO A 82 -5.93 -0.72 16.35
C PRO A 82 -7.03 -1.74 16.03
N SER A 83 -6.65 -3.02 15.95
CA SER A 83 -7.54 -4.13 15.69
C SER A 83 -7.99 -4.79 17.00
N PRO A 84 -9.28 -5.14 17.15
CA PRO A 84 -9.75 -5.99 18.24
C PRO A 84 -9.51 -7.49 17.98
N PHE A 85 -9.05 -7.85 16.77
CA PHE A 85 -8.92 -9.25 16.33
C PHE A 85 -7.48 -9.72 16.15
N GLU A 86 -6.61 -8.82 15.71
CA GLU A 86 -5.22 -9.12 15.33
C GLU A 86 -4.27 -8.36 16.26
N PRO A 87 -3.14 -8.96 16.67
CA PRO A 87 -2.16 -8.27 17.50
C PRO A 87 -1.49 -7.14 16.72
N TRP A 88 -0.91 -6.16 17.42
CA TRP A 88 -0.05 -5.15 16.77
C TRP A 88 1.14 -5.81 16.08
N SER A 89 1.47 -5.32 14.89
CA SER A 89 2.62 -5.78 14.12
C SER A 89 3.94 -5.59 14.86
N GLU A 90 4.78 -6.65 14.85
CA GLU A 90 6.13 -6.59 15.41
C GLU A 90 7.02 -5.58 14.66
N TRP A 91 6.73 -5.33 13.38
CA TRP A 91 7.51 -4.42 12.54
C TRP A 91 7.38 -2.94 12.92
N LEU A 92 6.41 -2.59 13.77
CA LEU A 92 6.25 -1.24 14.33
C LEU A 92 7.09 -1.00 15.59
N THR A 93 7.38 -2.04 16.37
CA THR A 93 7.90 -1.89 17.74
C THR A 93 9.01 -2.87 18.14
N GLY A 94 9.33 -3.82 17.26
CA GLY A 94 10.22 -4.94 17.52
C GLY A 94 9.58 -6.06 18.34
N LYS A 95 8.29 -5.95 18.68
CA LYS A 95 7.56 -6.98 19.46
C LYS A 95 6.09 -7.04 19.07
N GLN A 96 5.60 -8.22 18.69
CA GLN A 96 4.19 -8.42 18.35
C GLN A 96 3.27 -8.12 19.55
N GLY A 97 2.08 -7.61 19.28
CA GLY A 97 1.06 -7.28 20.29
C GLY A 97 1.32 -5.97 21.04
N LYS A 98 2.47 -5.30 20.82
CA LYS A 98 2.77 -4.01 21.46
C LYS A 98 2.37 -2.84 20.56
N PRO A 99 1.52 -1.90 21.04
CA PRO A 99 1.20 -0.69 20.29
C PRO A 99 2.42 0.24 20.16
N PRO A 100 2.46 1.10 19.12
CA PRO A 100 3.50 2.11 18.99
C PRO A 100 3.51 3.09 20.17
N TYR A 101 4.67 3.67 20.47
CA TYR A 101 4.85 4.62 21.56
C TYR A 101 5.78 5.80 21.16
N PRO A 102 5.36 7.07 21.34
CA PRO A 102 4.02 7.52 21.72
C PRO A 102 2.92 6.98 20.80
N TYR A 103 1.72 6.77 21.34
CA TYR A 103 0.63 6.13 20.60
C TYR A 103 0.25 6.93 19.35
N TYR A 104 -0.01 6.20 18.27
CA TYR A 104 -0.74 6.67 17.09
C TYR A 104 -1.42 5.48 16.41
N ASP A 105 -2.45 5.76 15.61
CA ASP A 105 -3.00 4.82 14.64
C ASP A 105 -2.22 4.98 13.32
N PRO A 106 -1.37 4.01 12.94
CA PRO A 106 -0.57 4.11 11.73
C PRO A 106 -1.42 4.13 10.47
N MET A 107 -2.44 3.27 10.37
CA MET A 107 -3.29 3.22 9.18
C MET A 107 -4.08 4.51 8.99
N GLN A 108 -4.66 5.06 10.05
CA GLN A 108 -5.35 6.35 9.97
C GLN A 108 -4.40 7.45 9.48
N PHE A 109 -3.21 7.56 10.08
CA PHE A 109 -2.20 8.52 9.67
C PHE A 109 -1.79 8.34 8.19
N MET A 110 -1.57 7.10 7.77
CA MET A 110 -1.16 6.80 6.40
C MET A 110 -2.22 7.17 5.35
N ILE A 111 -3.50 6.94 5.66
CA ILE A 111 -4.64 7.35 4.84
C ILE A 111 -4.71 8.88 4.73
N GLU A 112 -4.63 9.58 5.86
CA GLU A 112 -4.70 11.04 5.90
C GLU A 112 -3.56 11.68 5.09
N GLU A 113 -2.32 11.19 5.22
CA GLU A 113 -1.18 11.72 4.47
C GLU A 113 -1.23 11.39 2.97
N ALA A 114 -1.78 10.24 2.58
CA ALA A 114 -2.02 9.93 1.16
C ALA A 114 -3.08 10.88 0.57
N HIS A 115 -4.20 11.07 1.26
CA HIS A 115 -5.29 11.94 0.81
C HIS A 115 -4.88 13.42 0.73
N LYS A 116 -4.01 13.90 1.63
CA LYS A 116 -3.43 15.27 1.54
C LYS A 116 -2.69 15.52 0.23
N ARG A 117 -2.20 14.47 -0.44
CA ARG A 117 -1.49 14.51 -1.73
C ARG A 117 -2.37 14.11 -2.91
N GLY A 118 -3.67 13.92 -2.68
CA GLY A 118 -4.60 13.43 -3.70
C GLY A 118 -4.30 12.01 -4.18
N MET A 119 -3.64 11.19 -3.34
CA MET A 119 -3.34 9.80 -3.65
C MET A 119 -4.38 8.87 -3.04
N GLU A 120 -4.79 7.83 -3.76
CA GLU A 120 -5.61 6.75 -3.21
C GLU A 120 -4.79 5.90 -2.22
N PHE A 121 -5.45 5.38 -1.19
CA PHE A 121 -4.86 4.43 -0.24
C PHE A 121 -5.54 3.06 -0.38
N HIS A 122 -4.76 2.03 -0.68
CA HIS A 122 -5.23 0.65 -0.81
C HIS A 122 -4.60 -0.21 0.29
N ALA A 123 -5.43 -0.84 1.12
CA ALA A 123 -4.98 -1.72 2.18
C ALA A 123 -4.63 -3.11 1.63
N TRP A 124 -3.36 -3.52 1.76
CA TRP A 124 -2.88 -4.84 1.38
C TRP A 124 -2.78 -5.76 2.60
N CYS A 125 -3.45 -6.90 2.51
CA CYS A 125 -3.41 -7.96 3.51
C CYS A 125 -2.79 -9.23 2.93
N ASN A 126 -1.90 -9.86 3.69
CA ASN A 126 -1.57 -11.26 3.49
C ASN A 126 -2.65 -12.10 4.21
N PRO A 127 -3.39 -12.97 3.52
CA PRO A 127 -4.53 -13.68 4.11
C PRO A 127 -4.14 -14.83 5.04
N TYR A 128 -3.05 -15.55 4.76
CA TYR A 128 -2.80 -16.87 5.39
C TYR A 128 -1.50 -16.96 6.18
N ARG A 129 -0.58 -16.00 6.03
CA ARG A 129 0.68 -16.04 6.77
C ARG A 129 0.43 -15.78 8.26
N ALA A 130 0.60 -16.83 9.07
CA ALA A 130 0.53 -16.74 10.52
C ALA A 130 1.86 -16.31 11.14
N GLU A 131 2.98 -16.77 10.57
CA GLU A 131 4.32 -16.53 11.12
C GLU A 131 5.30 -16.22 9.98
N PHE A 132 6.26 -15.33 10.21
CA PHE A 132 7.27 -14.97 9.22
C PHE A 132 8.50 -15.90 9.28
N ASN A 133 9.03 -16.15 10.48
CA ASN A 133 10.17 -17.03 10.71
C ASN A 133 9.79 -18.17 11.64
N ILE A 134 9.60 -19.37 11.06
CA ILE A 134 9.26 -20.58 11.81
C ILE A 134 10.31 -20.82 12.91
N GLY A 135 9.91 -20.75 14.18
CA GLY A 135 10.73 -21.06 15.36
C GLY A 135 11.54 -19.90 15.94
N LYS A 136 11.36 -18.67 15.43
CA LYS A 136 11.99 -17.45 15.98
C LYS A 136 11.04 -16.28 16.15
N SER A 137 9.90 -16.29 15.46
CA SER A 137 8.91 -15.23 15.62
C SER A 137 8.20 -15.38 16.98
N SER A 138 7.83 -14.22 17.53
CA SER A 138 7.47 -14.00 18.94
C SER A 138 6.27 -14.79 19.43
#